data_AF-A0A063YMI3-F1
#
_entry.id   AF-A0A063YMI3-F1
#
_cell.length_a   1.000
_cell.length_b   1.000
_cell.length_c   1.000
_cell.angle_alpha   90.00
_cell.angle_beta   90.00
_cell.angle_gamma   90.00
#
_symmetry.space_group_name_H-M   'P 1'
#
loop_
_entity.id
_entity.type
_entity.pdbx_description
1 polymer ?
#
loop_
_entity_poly.entity_id
_entity_poly.type
_entity_poly.pdbx_seq_one_letter_code
_entity_poly.pdbx_strand_id
1 'polypeptide(L)'
;MKKLLLLMPVLLAPIQLAISCVREETQEQKDEKLAKKYEKDIDKGKYVFDDFEQFKMEDEHFREGTVNEDLWNNSNRKIKRYSLTQKFNDDFKKWYDDFQHKFNIFKKVMNKYASKEIIEYKNPNINADPIHLYYVKEVKFDFSRGMSPQSYYIVLGYNQFVEILKLFNIPNLNLNLSLDFLKWKILNSTSIAKTYYSKTNITAMFDDPWLKEIEKIRDIFSVPKPYYKNEHFITYPAGEEQYQGKGDWKPKITFESFRGLKKSYSTNELLRLRYKLSVYSADWTEFDENYIEQYGNYDPLKFASYRFKIIEYDPDKPFDAEPSKIDEFVLSKHSD
;
A
#
# COMPACT_ATOMS: atom_id res chain seq x y z
N MET A 1 -11.31 70.89 71.87
CA MET A 1 -10.27 69.89 71.50
C MET A 1 -10.61 68.55 72.13
N LYS A 2 -11.11 67.60 71.33
CA LYS A 2 -11.30 66.19 71.72
C LYS A 2 -10.85 65.31 70.56
N LYS A 3 -10.00 64.33 70.89
CA LYS A 3 -9.37 63.35 70.00
C LYS A 3 -10.43 62.50 69.28
N LEU A 4 -10.27 62.29 67.98
CA LEU A 4 -10.95 61.22 67.24
C LEU A 4 -9.89 60.17 66.86
N LEU A 5 -10.13 58.92 67.26
CA LEU A 5 -9.28 57.77 66.92
C LEU A 5 -9.38 57.48 65.42
N LEU A 6 -8.22 57.41 64.75
CA LEU A 6 -8.06 56.81 63.42
C LEU A 6 -7.92 55.29 63.58
N LEU A 7 -8.92 54.55 63.11
CA LEU A 7 -8.86 53.10 62.89
C LEU A 7 -8.20 52.85 61.52
N MET A 8 -7.08 52.12 61.52
CA MET A 8 -6.43 51.62 60.30
C MET A 8 -7.23 50.45 59.69
N PRO A 9 -7.39 50.37 58.35
CA PRO A 9 -7.75 49.14 57.68
C PRO A 9 -6.51 48.27 57.46
N VAL A 10 -6.60 47.02 57.92
CA VAL A 10 -5.62 45.95 57.75
C VAL A 10 -5.46 45.59 56.27
N LEU A 11 -4.20 45.46 55.84
CA LEU A 11 -3.74 44.93 54.57
C LEU A 11 -4.39 43.57 54.25
N LEU A 12 -5.22 43.52 53.21
CA LEU A 12 -5.52 42.28 52.48
C LEU A 12 -4.61 42.24 51.25
N ALA A 13 -3.47 41.57 51.38
CA ALA A 13 -2.67 41.19 50.22
C ALA A 13 -3.44 40.13 49.40
N PRO A 14 -3.51 40.26 48.07
CA PRO A 14 -4.10 39.22 47.24
C PRO A 14 -3.20 37.98 47.28
N ILE A 15 -3.78 36.84 47.68
CA ILE A 15 -3.17 35.53 47.53
C ILE A 15 -2.95 35.29 46.03
N GLN A 16 -1.70 35.29 45.59
CA GLN A 16 -1.36 34.83 44.25
C GLN A 16 -1.56 33.31 44.21
N LEU A 17 -2.74 32.88 43.78
CA LEU A 17 -2.96 31.53 43.29
C LEU A 17 -2.17 31.39 41.97
N ALA A 18 -0.94 30.91 42.06
CA ALA A 18 -0.20 30.44 40.90
C ALA A 18 -0.90 29.20 40.35
N ILE A 19 -1.85 29.43 39.44
CA ILE A 19 -2.38 28.38 38.57
C ILE A 19 -1.21 27.98 37.68
N SER A 20 -0.62 26.82 37.94
CA SER A 20 0.27 26.12 37.01
C SER A 20 -0.55 25.79 35.76
N CYS A 21 -0.68 26.73 34.83
CA CYS A 21 -1.11 26.43 33.48
C CYS A 21 -0.04 25.54 32.84
N VAL A 22 -0.28 24.23 32.84
CA VAL A 22 0.46 23.31 31.98
C VAL A 22 0.12 23.75 30.55
N ARG A 23 1.03 24.50 29.93
CA ARG A 23 0.86 24.95 28.55
C ARG A 23 0.86 23.72 27.66
N GLU A 24 -0.30 23.36 27.13
CA GLU A 24 -0.39 22.33 26.10
C GLU A 24 0.40 22.77 24.88
N GLU A 25 1.23 21.87 24.36
CA GLU A 25 2.04 22.14 23.18
C GLU A 25 1.15 22.27 21.95
N THR A 26 1.39 23.32 21.15
CA THR A 26 0.70 23.49 19.87
C THR A 26 1.12 22.39 18.88
N GLN A 27 0.29 22.14 17.87
CA GLN A 27 0.65 21.17 16.82
C GLN A 27 1.96 21.55 16.11
N GLU A 28 2.17 22.84 15.87
CA GLU A 28 3.40 23.36 15.27
C GLU A 28 4.65 23.04 16.12
N GLN A 29 4.55 23.19 17.44
CA GLN A 29 5.64 22.83 18.36
C GLN A 29 5.94 21.32 18.35
N LYS A 30 4.89 20.48 18.26
CA LYS A 30 5.05 19.03 18.13
C LYS A 30 5.71 18.66 16.80
N ASP A 31 5.30 19.29 15.71
CA ASP A 31 5.86 19.06 14.37
C ASP A 31 7.32 19.51 14.28
N GLU A 32 7.69 20.64 14.90
CA GLU A 32 9.07 21.10 14.98
C GLU A 32 9.96 20.13 15.77
N LYS A 33 9.47 19.63 16.90
CA LYS A 33 10.18 18.60 17.68
C LYS A 33 10.36 17.31 16.90
N LEU A 34 9.33 16.88 16.17
CA LEU A 34 9.39 15.70 15.32
C LEU A 34 10.38 15.89 14.17
N ALA A 35 10.38 17.06 13.52
CA ALA A 35 11.35 17.37 12.48
C ALA A 35 12.80 17.34 13.00
N LYS A 36 13.05 17.91 14.19
CA LYS A 36 14.37 17.85 14.85
C LYS A 36 14.80 16.43 15.21
N LYS A 37 13.84 15.56 15.60
CA LYS A 37 14.12 14.13 15.82
C LYS A 37 14.62 13.48 14.52
N TYR A 38 13.91 13.69 13.40
CA TYR A 38 14.31 13.13 12.11
C TYR A 38 15.63 13.70 11.59
N GLU A 39 15.89 15.00 11.78
CA GLU A 39 17.18 15.64 11.44
C GLU A 39 18.33 14.93 12.18
N LYS A 40 18.17 14.70 13.48
CA LYS A 40 19.17 13.99 14.28
C LYS A 40 19.35 12.52 13.88
N ASP A 41 18.30 11.87 13.39
CA ASP A 41 18.40 10.49 12.87
C ASP A 41 19.13 10.46 11.52
N ILE A 42 18.87 11.45 10.67
CA ILE A 42 19.57 11.67 9.39
C ILE A 42 21.06 11.94 9.62
N ASP A 43 21.43 12.75 10.62
CA ASP A 43 22.83 12.99 11.00
C ASP A 43 23.58 11.71 11.41
N LYS A 44 22.84 10.68 11.86
CA LYS A 44 23.37 9.36 12.22
C LYS A 44 23.35 8.36 11.04
N GLY A 45 23.01 8.81 9.84
CA GLY A 45 22.88 7.94 8.68
C GLY A 45 21.60 7.09 8.65
N LYS A 46 20.56 7.44 9.41
CA LYS A 46 19.27 6.73 9.40
C LYS A 46 18.30 7.41 8.43
N TYR A 47 18.23 6.91 7.20
CA TYR A 47 17.37 7.44 6.15
C TYR A 47 16.12 6.61 5.85
N VAL A 48 15.78 5.62 6.70
CA VAL A 48 14.57 4.81 6.56
C VAL A 48 13.48 5.38 7.45
N PHE A 49 12.32 5.63 6.87
CA PHE A 49 11.13 5.98 7.64
C PHE A 49 10.54 4.74 8.31
N ASP A 50 10.62 4.69 9.64
CA ASP A 50 10.08 3.62 10.48
C ASP A 50 9.28 4.12 11.69
N ASP A 51 8.99 5.42 11.75
CA ASP A 51 8.28 6.08 12.86
C ASP A 51 6.75 5.91 12.75
N PHE A 52 6.30 4.66 12.71
CA PHE A 52 4.90 4.28 12.71
C PHE A 52 4.71 2.91 13.36
N GLU A 53 3.54 2.70 13.96
CA GLU A 53 3.12 1.36 14.39
C GLU A 53 2.45 0.65 13.22
N GLN A 54 2.64 -0.68 13.10
CA GLN A 54 1.92 -1.45 12.09
C GLN A 54 0.42 -1.45 12.40
N PHE A 55 -0.41 -1.24 11.37
CA PHE A 55 -1.85 -1.37 11.54
C PHE A 55 -2.18 -2.83 11.87
N LYS A 56 -2.88 -3.04 12.99
CA LYS A 56 -3.32 -4.37 13.40
C LYS A 56 -4.78 -4.55 13.02
N MET A 57 -5.04 -5.54 12.18
CA MET A 57 -6.39 -6.00 11.88
C MET A 57 -6.90 -6.80 13.08
N GLU A 58 -8.00 -6.34 13.67
CA GLU A 58 -8.64 -6.98 14.82
C GLU A 58 -9.97 -7.60 14.39
N ASP A 59 -10.47 -8.59 15.12
CA ASP A 59 -11.73 -9.26 14.77
C ASP A 59 -12.92 -8.29 14.68
N GLU A 60 -12.93 -7.25 15.51
CA GLU A 60 -13.94 -6.19 15.54
C GLU A 60 -13.97 -5.31 14.27
N HIS A 61 -12.92 -5.38 13.44
CA HIS A 61 -12.87 -4.73 12.13
C HIS A 61 -13.71 -5.45 11.09
N PHE A 62 -14.15 -6.68 11.37
CA PHE A 62 -14.87 -7.52 10.43
C PHE A 62 -16.26 -7.87 10.95
N ARG A 63 -17.23 -7.86 10.04
CA ARG A 63 -18.56 -8.43 10.26
C ARG A 63 -18.76 -9.55 9.27
N GLU A 64 -18.94 -10.76 9.79
CA GLU A 64 -19.32 -11.92 8.99
C GLU A 64 -20.73 -11.71 8.41
N GLY A 65 -20.89 -12.07 7.14
CA GLY A 65 -22.16 -11.95 6.43
C GLY A 65 -22.51 -13.24 5.70
N THR A 66 -23.74 -13.30 5.20
CA THR A 66 -24.19 -14.43 4.37
C THR A 66 -23.46 -14.43 3.03
N VAL A 67 -22.89 -15.57 2.67
CA VAL A 67 -22.24 -15.81 1.39
C VAL A 67 -23.24 -15.63 0.25
N ASN A 68 -22.78 -15.05 -0.85
CA ASN A 68 -23.58 -15.02 -2.07
C ASN A 68 -23.38 -16.35 -2.82
N GLU A 69 -24.30 -17.29 -2.63
CA GLU A 69 -24.26 -18.61 -3.27
C GLU A 69 -24.32 -18.53 -4.81
N ASP A 70 -24.87 -17.43 -5.36
CA ASP A 70 -24.98 -17.26 -6.81
C ASP A 70 -23.65 -17.08 -7.52
N LEU A 71 -22.57 -16.80 -6.79
CA LEU A 71 -21.22 -16.63 -7.37
C LEU A 71 -20.51 -17.97 -7.62
N TRP A 72 -20.96 -19.05 -6.99
CA TRP A 72 -20.21 -20.30 -6.91
C TRP A 72 -20.87 -21.41 -7.73
N ASN A 73 -20.04 -22.26 -8.34
CA ASN A 73 -20.48 -23.49 -9.00
C ASN A 73 -20.64 -24.67 -8.02
N ASN A 74 -20.11 -24.55 -6.79
CA ASN A 74 -20.12 -25.60 -5.79
C ASN A 74 -20.71 -25.10 -4.47
N SER A 75 -21.93 -25.55 -4.15
CA SER A 75 -22.67 -25.20 -2.93
C SER A 75 -22.07 -25.80 -1.65
N ASN A 76 -21.15 -26.77 -1.75
CA ASN A 76 -20.45 -27.33 -0.59
C ASN A 76 -19.17 -26.56 -0.24
N ARG A 77 -18.88 -25.45 -0.95
CA ARG A 77 -17.70 -24.62 -0.66
C ARG A 77 -17.84 -23.96 0.70
N LYS A 78 -16.85 -24.19 1.57
CA LYS A 78 -16.70 -23.43 2.82
C LYS A 78 -15.92 -22.16 2.55
N ILE A 79 -16.62 -21.10 2.12
CA ILE A 79 -16.07 -19.75 2.02
C ILE A 79 -16.78 -18.83 2.99
N LYS A 80 -16.04 -17.86 3.55
CA LYS A 80 -16.62 -16.86 4.44
C LYS A 80 -16.70 -15.51 3.75
N ARG A 81 -17.82 -14.82 3.96
CA ARG A 81 -18.00 -13.45 3.49
C ARG A 81 -17.83 -12.50 4.66
N TYR A 82 -17.01 -11.47 4.46
CA TYR A 82 -16.85 -10.39 5.40
C TYR A 82 -17.24 -9.04 4.81
N SER A 83 -17.60 -8.13 5.70
CA SER A 83 -17.65 -6.69 5.44
C SER A 83 -16.79 -5.99 6.49
N LEU A 84 -16.21 -4.85 6.15
CA LEU A 84 -15.46 -4.05 7.12
C LEU A 84 -16.43 -3.22 7.96
N THR A 85 -16.19 -3.13 9.26
CA THR A 85 -17.04 -2.40 10.20
C THR A 85 -16.73 -0.90 10.19
N GLN A 86 -17.57 -0.09 10.85
CA GLN A 86 -17.26 1.31 11.06
C GLN A 86 -15.98 1.49 11.91
N LYS A 87 -15.74 0.58 12.87
CA LYS A 87 -14.52 0.56 13.67
C LYS A 87 -13.27 0.46 12.80
N PHE A 88 -13.28 -0.39 11.77
CA PHE A 88 -12.20 -0.43 10.79
C PHE A 88 -11.97 0.94 10.14
N ASN A 89 -13.04 1.57 9.66
CA ASN A 89 -12.94 2.87 8.98
C ASN A 89 -12.33 3.93 9.90
N ASP A 90 -12.78 3.99 11.16
CA ASP A 90 -12.31 4.98 12.14
C ASP A 90 -10.85 4.75 12.53
N ASP A 91 -10.49 3.49 12.83
CA ASP A 91 -9.13 3.11 13.21
C ASP A 91 -8.16 3.29 12.03
N PHE A 92 -8.55 2.88 10.82
CA PHE A 92 -7.74 3.03 9.61
C PHE A 92 -7.53 4.49 9.26
N LYS A 93 -8.58 5.32 9.31
CA LYS A 93 -8.47 6.76 9.05
C LYS A 93 -7.49 7.41 10.01
N LYS A 94 -7.63 7.14 11.32
CA LYS A 94 -6.73 7.67 12.35
C LYS A 94 -5.28 7.26 12.09
N TRP A 95 -5.06 5.99 11.79
CA TRP A 95 -3.74 5.45 11.50
C TRP A 95 -3.13 6.07 10.23
N TYR A 96 -3.91 6.13 9.14
CA TYR A 96 -3.46 6.64 7.85
C TYR A 96 -3.12 8.13 7.93
N ASP A 97 -3.95 8.92 8.62
CA ASP A 97 -3.71 10.36 8.82
C ASP A 97 -2.41 10.59 9.63
N ASP A 98 -2.16 9.82 10.69
CA ASP A 98 -0.90 9.89 11.46
C ASP A 98 0.31 9.47 10.63
N PHE A 99 0.20 8.35 9.90
CA PHE A 99 1.26 7.88 8.99
C PHE A 99 1.62 8.96 7.96
N GLN A 100 0.62 9.52 7.26
CA GLN A 100 0.85 10.53 6.24
C GLN A 100 1.42 11.82 6.83
N HIS A 101 0.94 12.25 8.01
CA HIS A 101 1.47 13.42 8.71
C HIS A 101 2.97 13.27 9.00
N LYS A 102 3.34 12.19 9.68
CA LYS A 102 4.73 11.89 10.04
C LYS A 102 5.61 11.69 8.80
N PHE A 103 5.10 10.98 7.80
CA PHE A 103 5.83 10.72 6.56
C PHE A 103 6.06 12.01 5.76
N ASN A 104 5.10 12.94 5.75
CA ASN A 104 5.27 14.24 5.11
C ASN A 104 6.34 15.11 5.80
N ILE A 105 6.40 15.09 7.12
CA ILE A 105 7.49 15.76 7.87
C ILE A 105 8.82 15.09 7.54
N PHE A 106 8.89 13.76 7.56
CA PHE A 106 10.09 13.01 7.20
C PHE A 106 10.59 13.38 5.79
N LYS A 107 9.71 13.40 4.78
CA LYS A 107 10.06 13.84 3.42
C LYS A 107 10.65 15.24 3.41
N LYS A 108 10.04 16.21 4.11
CA LYS A 108 10.55 17.59 4.18
C LYS A 108 11.98 17.64 4.75
N VAL A 109 12.24 16.89 5.81
CA VAL A 109 13.57 16.82 6.43
C VAL A 109 14.57 16.14 5.50
N MET A 110 14.21 15.02 4.87
CA MET A 110 15.05 14.34 3.87
C MET A 110 15.44 15.26 2.71
N ASN A 111 14.48 16.01 2.15
CA ASN A 111 14.77 16.95 1.05
C ASN A 111 15.74 18.06 1.47
N LYS A 112 15.67 18.51 2.73
CA LYS A 112 16.50 19.60 3.23
C LYS A 112 17.91 19.16 3.61
N TYR A 113 18.04 18.00 4.27
CA TYR A 113 19.28 17.59 4.93
C TYR A 113 19.97 16.38 4.29
N ALA A 114 19.26 15.58 3.49
CA ALA A 114 19.76 14.35 2.89
C ALA A 114 19.22 14.12 1.47
N SER A 115 19.13 15.17 0.65
CA SER A 115 18.57 15.09 -0.70
C SER A 115 19.31 14.09 -1.59
N LYS A 116 20.62 13.89 -1.37
CA LYS A 116 21.44 12.90 -2.10
C LYS A 116 21.08 11.45 -1.79
N GLU A 117 20.37 11.19 -0.69
CA GLU A 117 19.93 9.85 -0.30
C GLU A 117 18.50 9.55 -0.79
N ILE A 118 17.79 10.55 -1.33
CA ILE A 118 16.51 10.34 -2.00
C ILE A 118 16.78 9.63 -3.32
N ILE A 119 16.00 8.59 -3.60
CA ILE A 119 16.15 7.79 -4.80
C ILE A 119 15.29 8.42 -5.89
N GLU A 120 15.85 8.62 -7.07
CA GLU A 120 15.10 9.08 -8.22
C GLU A 120 14.86 7.93 -9.19
N TYR A 121 13.59 7.70 -9.55
CA TYR A 121 13.22 6.81 -10.64
C TYR A 121 12.67 7.63 -11.81
N LYS A 122 13.24 7.43 -13.00
CA LYS A 122 12.75 8.04 -14.24
C LYS A 122 12.70 6.99 -15.33
N ASN A 123 11.52 6.83 -15.94
CA ASN A 123 11.43 6.11 -17.21
C ASN A 123 11.80 7.09 -18.35
N PRO A 124 12.87 6.85 -19.12
CA PRO A 124 13.26 7.72 -20.22
C PRO A 124 12.26 7.75 -21.39
N ASN A 125 11.40 6.74 -21.53
CA ASN A 125 10.39 6.65 -22.58
C ASN A 125 9.10 7.41 -22.23
N ILE A 126 8.96 7.89 -21.00
CA ILE A 126 7.82 8.71 -20.58
C ILE A 126 8.34 10.12 -20.26
N ASN A 127 7.78 11.13 -20.93
CA ASN A 127 8.10 12.52 -20.64
C ASN A 127 7.38 12.98 -19.36
N ALA A 128 7.91 12.53 -18.20
CA ALA A 128 7.43 12.87 -16.87
C ALA A 128 8.61 13.27 -15.98
N ASP A 129 8.31 14.04 -14.93
CA ASP A 129 9.28 14.39 -13.91
C ASP A 129 9.78 13.12 -13.19
N PRO A 130 11.06 13.10 -12.74
CA PRO A 130 11.57 12.02 -11.92
C PRO A 130 10.70 11.82 -10.67
N ILE A 131 10.48 10.55 -10.31
CA ILE A 131 9.73 10.18 -9.13
C ILE A 131 10.72 10.07 -7.97
N HIS A 132 10.55 10.91 -6.95
CA HIS A 132 11.33 10.84 -5.71
C HIS A 132 10.78 9.76 -4.78
N LEU A 133 11.61 8.76 -4.50
CA LEU A 133 11.30 7.63 -3.65
C LEU A 133 12.09 7.72 -2.34
N TYR A 134 11.40 7.39 -1.25
CA TYR A 134 11.95 7.41 0.10
C TYR A 134 11.96 5.99 0.63
N TYR A 135 13.01 5.60 1.36
CA TYR A 135 13.05 4.30 2.01
C TYR A 135 12.06 4.27 3.17
N VAL A 136 11.13 3.32 3.12
CA VAL A 136 10.11 3.13 4.17
C VAL A 136 10.22 1.70 4.67
N LYS A 137 10.20 1.50 6.00
CA LYS A 137 10.11 0.16 6.57
C LYS A 137 8.83 -0.52 6.04
N GLU A 138 8.90 -1.81 5.73
CA GLU A 138 7.76 -2.52 5.11
C GLU A 138 6.47 -2.32 5.92
N VAL A 139 5.41 -1.89 5.24
CA VAL A 139 4.10 -1.65 5.85
C VAL A 139 3.18 -2.81 5.50
N LYS A 140 2.69 -3.52 6.52
CA LYS A 140 1.94 -4.77 6.31
C LYS A 140 0.46 -4.56 6.53
N PHE A 141 -0.34 -4.95 5.54
CA PHE A 141 -1.79 -5.01 5.62
C PHE A 141 -2.24 -6.41 5.22
N ASP A 142 -2.66 -7.19 6.22
CA ASP A 142 -3.12 -8.55 6.01
C ASP A 142 -4.58 -8.70 6.46
N PHE A 143 -5.47 -8.78 5.48
CA PHE A 143 -6.90 -8.91 5.71
C PHE A 143 -7.35 -10.37 5.93
N SER A 144 -6.40 -11.31 5.99
CA SER A 144 -6.71 -12.75 6.02
C SER A 144 -7.28 -13.25 7.31
N ARG A 145 -6.99 -12.59 8.44
CA ARG A 145 -7.25 -13.13 9.79
C ARG A 145 -6.71 -14.57 9.93
N GLY A 146 -5.58 -14.87 9.28
CA GLY A 146 -4.96 -16.20 9.27
C GLY A 146 -5.62 -17.23 8.35
N MET A 147 -6.62 -16.84 7.55
CA MET A 147 -7.26 -17.73 6.57
C MET A 147 -6.52 -17.76 5.23
N SER A 148 -6.70 -18.83 4.47
CA SER A 148 -6.30 -18.84 3.06
C SER A 148 -7.08 -17.76 2.29
N PRO A 149 -6.44 -17.02 1.37
CA PRO A 149 -7.13 -16.06 0.49
C PRO A 149 -8.30 -16.69 -0.32
N GLN A 150 -8.26 -18.00 -0.55
CA GLN A 150 -9.34 -18.75 -1.21
C GLN A 150 -10.52 -19.11 -0.29
N SER A 151 -10.40 -18.89 1.02
CA SER A 151 -11.40 -19.30 2.03
C SER A 151 -12.24 -18.14 2.55
N TYR A 152 -11.96 -16.91 2.14
CA TYR A 152 -12.77 -15.75 2.48
C TYR A 152 -12.75 -14.71 1.37
N TYR A 153 -13.69 -13.77 1.42
CA TYR A 153 -13.66 -12.55 0.63
C TYR A 153 -14.31 -11.41 1.39
N ILE A 154 -13.87 -10.18 1.10
CA ILE A 154 -14.40 -8.96 1.69
C ILE A 154 -15.23 -8.24 0.65
N VAL A 155 -16.47 -7.93 1.03
CA VAL A 155 -17.35 -7.04 0.27
C VAL A 155 -17.15 -5.63 0.78
N LEU A 156 -16.72 -4.74 -0.10
CA LEU A 156 -16.50 -3.34 0.22
C LEU A 156 -17.65 -2.48 -0.31
N GLY A 157 -18.14 -1.52 0.49
CA GLY A 157 -18.97 -0.42 0.00
C GLY A 157 -18.20 0.50 -0.98
N TYR A 158 -18.86 1.48 -1.59
CA TYR A 158 -18.16 2.46 -2.46
C TYR A 158 -17.06 3.20 -1.68
N ASN A 159 -17.45 3.82 -0.55
CA ASN A 159 -16.52 4.60 0.28
C ASN A 159 -15.39 3.74 0.86
N GLN A 160 -15.69 2.51 1.28
CA GLN A 160 -14.68 1.60 1.81
C GLN A 160 -13.68 1.18 0.75
N PHE A 161 -14.12 0.97 -0.50
CA PHE A 161 -13.18 0.69 -1.59
C PHE A 161 -12.24 1.87 -1.83
N VAL A 162 -12.75 3.11 -1.82
CA VAL A 162 -11.91 4.32 -1.92
C VAL A 162 -10.88 4.39 -0.78
N GLU A 163 -11.28 4.08 0.45
CA GLU A 163 -10.36 4.05 1.59
C GLU A 163 -9.27 2.98 1.41
N ILE A 164 -9.64 1.77 0.98
CA ILE A 164 -8.67 0.69 0.71
C ILE A 164 -7.69 1.07 -0.40
N LEU A 165 -8.12 1.82 -1.42
CA LEU A 165 -7.22 2.30 -2.47
C LEU A 165 -6.13 3.25 -1.95
N LYS A 166 -6.32 3.91 -0.81
CA LYS A 166 -5.27 4.73 -0.18
C LYS A 166 -4.05 3.91 0.24
N LEU A 167 -4.20 2.59 0.44
CA LEU A 167 -3.07 1.71 0.73
C LEU A 167 -2.03 1.76 -0.39
N PHE A 168 -2.44 1.90 -1.65
CA PHE A 168 -1.51 2.01 -2.78
C PHE A 168 -0.69 3.32 -2.78
N ASN A 169 -1.01 4.29 -1.91
CA ASN A 169 -0.20 5.49 -1.67
C ASN A 169 0.90 5.26 -0.62
N ILE A 170 0.98 4.08 -0.03
CA ILE A 170 1.97 3.72 1.01
C ILE A 170 3.17 3.06 0.34
N PRO A 171 4.37 3.65 0.40
CA PRO A 171 5.58 3.01 -0.12
C PRO A 171 5.91 1.73 0.65
N ASN A 172 6.51 0.77 -0.06
CA ASN A 172 6.90 -0.52 0.48
C ASN A 172 5.75 -1.32 1.13
N LEU A 173 4.55 -1.20 0.55
CA LEU A 173 3.37 -1.94 0.99
C LEU A 173 3.55 -3.46 0.78
N ASN A 174 3.18 -4.22 1.80
CA ASN A 174 2.92 -5.65 1.78
C ASN A 174 1.43 -5.87 2.01
N LEU A 175 0.69 -6.18 0.94
CA LEU A 175 -0.77 -6.32 0.96
C LEU A 175 -1.18 -7.77 0.72
N ASN A 176 -2.05 -8.27 1.59
CA ASN A 176 -2.81 -9.49 1.36
C ASN A 176 -4.30 -9.19 1.47
N LEU A 177 -4.99 -9.28 0.35
CA LEU A 177 -6.37 -8.85 0.22
C LEU A 177 -7.17 -9.87 -0.59
N SER A 178 -8.34 -10.25 -0.08
CA SER A 178 -9.30 -11.06 -0.82
C SER A 178 -10.62 -10.30 -0.90
N LEU A 179 -11.08 -10.01 -2.12
CA LEU A 179 -12.28 -9.22 -2.40
C LEU A 179 -13.29 -10.04 -3.17
N ASP A 180 -14.57 -9.66 -3.13
CA ASP A 180 -15.50 -10.16 -4.13
C ASP A 180 -15.07 -9.75 -5.54
N PHE A 181 -15.16 -8.47 -5.86
CA PHE A 181 -14.82 -7.91 -7.16
C PHE A 181 -13.99 -6.64 -7.02
N LEU A 182 -13.13 -6.39 -8.01
CA LEU A 182 -12.49 -5.09 -8.14
C LEU A 182 -13.50 -4.08 -8.70
N LYS A 183 -13.67 -2.96 -8.00
CA LYS A 183 -14.50 -1.85 -8.49
C LYS A 183 -13.71 -1.01 -9.48
N TRP A 184 -13.55 -1.53 -10.69
CA TRP A 184 -12.68 -0.97 -11.73
C TRP A 184 -12.89 0.54 -11.98
N LYS A 185 -14.15 0.98 -12.07
CA LYS A 185 -14.48 2.41 -12.23
C LYS A 185 -13.90 3.29 -11.11
N ILE A 186 -13.93 2.81 -9.86
CA ILE A 186 -13.42 3.55 -8.70
C ILE A 186 -11.89 3.54 -8.68
N LEU A 187 -11.29 2.40 -9.02
CA LEU A 187 -9.83 2.29 -9.19
C LEU A 187 -9.32 3.35 -10.17
N ASN A 188 -10.00 3.51 -11.29
CA ASN A 188 -9.63 4.47 -12.33
C ASN A 188 -9.83 5.93 -11.91
N SER A 189 -10.85 6.25 -11.11
CA SER A 189 -11.09 7.64 -10.65
C SER A 189 -10.24 8.06 -9.45
N THR A 190 -9.58 7.11 -8.78
CA THR A 190 -8.82 7.38 -7.55
C THR A 190 -7.40 7.81 -7.88
N SER A 191 -6.98 8.94 -7.31
CA SER A 191 -5.59 9.39 -7.39
C SER A 191 -4.71 8.45 -6.56
N ILE A 192 -3.74 7.83 -7.23
CA ILE A 192 -2.75 6.95 -6.63
C ILE A 192 -1.38 7.54 -6.94
N ALA A 193 -0.63 7.87 -5.90
CA ALA A 193 0.72 8.36 -6.00
C ALA A 193 1.64 7.27 -6.55
N LYS A 194 2.54 7.63 -7.45
CA LYS A 194 3.53 6.69 -7.97
C LYS A 194 4.55 6.36 -6.87
N THR A 195 4.61 5.08 -6.52
CA THR A 195 5.49 4.56 -5.47
C THR A 195 5.76 3.08 -5.71
N TYR A 196 6.63 2.49 -4.90
CA TYR A 196 7.00 1.08 -4.98
C TYR A 196 6.34 0.24 -3.88
N TYR A 197 6.27 -1.07 -4.10
CA TYR A 197 5.65 -2.05 -3.22
C TYR A 197 6.61 -3.20 -2.92
N SER A 198 6.43 -3.86 -1.78
CA SER A 198 7.19 -5.08 -1.47
C SER A 198 6.48 -6.31 -2.02
N LYS A 199 5.20 -6.47 -1.70
CA LYS A 199 4.40 -7.63 -2.07
C LYS A 199 2.92 -7.26 -2.13
N THR A 200 2.24 -7.64 -3.21
CA THR A 200 0.80 -7.42 -3.33
C THR A 200 0.14 -8.72 -3.77
N ASN A 201 -0.70 -9.28 -2.92
CA ASN A 201 -1.50 -10.45 -3.19
C ASN A 201 -2.97 -10.05 -3.18
N ILE A 202 -3.64 -10.19 -4.32
CA ILE A 202 -5.06 -9.90 -4.46
C ILE A 202 -5.76 -11.15 -5.01
N THR A 203 -6.66 -11.71 -4.21
CA THR A 203 -7.61 -12.73 -4.67
C THR A 203 -8.96 -12.07 -4.92
N ALA A 204 -9.51 -12.19 -6.13
CA ALA A 204 -10.77 -11.53 -6.48
C ALA A 204 -11.44 -12.17 -7.71
N MET A 205 -12.63 -11.70 -8.03
CA MET A 205 -13.19 -11.78 -9.38
C MET A 205 -12.63 -10.61 -10.22
N PHE A 206 -12.08 -10.92 -11.39
CA PHE A 206 -11.43 -9.97 -12.29
C PHE A 206 -12.18 -9.87 -13.63
N ASP A 207 -13.51 -9.82 -13.61
CA ASP A 207 -14.34 -9.80 -14.81
C ASP A 207 -14.39 -8.41 -15.47
N ASP A 208 -14.40 -8.42 -16.80
CA ASP A 208 -14.68 -7.30 -17.72
C ASP A 208 -14.06 -5.91 -17.40
N PRO A 209 -12.76 -5.80 -17.05
CA PRO A 209 -12.11 -4.49 -16.98
C PRO A 209 -12.06 -3.84 -18.35
N TRP A 210 -12.31 -2.53 -18.40
CA TRP A 210 -12.04 -1.70 -19.58
C TRP A 210 -10.54 -1.48 -19.75
N LEU A 211 -10.12 -1.15 -20.98
CA LEU A 211 -8.72 -0.85 -21.32
C LEU A 211 -8.03 0.08 -20.30
N LYS A 212 -8.66 1.23 -20.02
CA LYS A 212 -8.15 2.23 -19.07
C LYS A 212 -7.93 1.68 -17.65
N GLU A 213 -8.68 0.66 -17.26
CA GLU A 213 -8.62 0.04 -15.94
C GLU A 213 -7.43 -0.93 -15.85
N ILE A 214 -7.13 -1.64 -16.94
CA ILE A 214 -5.88 -2.40 -17.09
C ILE A 214 -4.68 -1.44 -17.10
N GLU A 215 -4.74 -0.35 -17.88
CA GLU A 215 -3.69 0.68 -17.89
C GLU A 215 -3.46 1.28 -16.50
N LYS A 216 -4.52 1.44 -15.71
CA LYS A 216 -4.39 1.90 -14.32
C LYS A 216 -3.64 0.89 -13.45
N ILE A 217 -3.89 -0.42 -13.61
CA ILE A 217 -3.11 -1.47 -12.93
C ILE A 217 -1.63 -1.41 -13.37
N ARG A 218 -1.37 -1.27 -14.68
CA ARG A 218 -0.02 -1.10 -15.22
C ARG A 218 0.71 0.11 -14.59
N ASP A 219 0.01 1.24 -14.46
CA ASP A 219 0.54 2.46 -13.87
C ASP A 219 0.83 2.33 -12.36
N ILE A 220 -0.06 1.67 -11.60
CA ILE A 220 0.16 1.40 -10.17
C ILE A 220 1.47 0.64 -9.97
N PHE A 221 1.72 -0.42 -10.74
CA PHE A 221 2.91 -1.27 -10.60
C PHE A 221 4.07 -0.86 -11.51
N SER A 222 4.13 0.41 -11.91
CA SER A 222 5.13 0.95 -12.85
C SER A 222 6.47 1.33 -12.23
N VAL A 223 6.49 1.56 -10.91
CA VAL A 223 7.69 1.98 -10.19
C VAL A 223 8.34 0.77 -9.52
N PRO A 224 9.52 0.32 -9.98
CA PRO A 224 10.19 -0.85 -9.42
C PRO A 224 10.68 -0.57 -7.99
N LYS A 225 10.91 -1.63 -7.22
CA LYS A 225 11.34 -1.51 -5.83
C LYS A 225 12.82 -1.16 -5.78
N PRO A 226 13.24 -0.07 -5.13
CA PRO A 226 14.66 0.22 -4.96
C PRO A 226 15.34 -0.88 -4.16
N TYR A 227 16.58 -1.23 -4.51
CA TYR A 227 17.40 -2.06 -3.64
C TYR A 227 17.65 -1.34 -2.33
N TYR A 228 17.26 -1.97 -1.23
CA TYR A 228 17.65 -1.48 0.09
C TYR A 228 19.17 -1.55 0.18
N LYS A 229 19.79 -0.40 0.44
CA LYS A 229 21.18 -0.35 0.93
C LYS A 229 21.19 -0.86 2.39
N ASN A 230 20.97 -2.15 2.61
CA ASN A 230 21.04 -2.88 3.90
C ASN A 230 20.23 -2.31 5.09
N GLU A 231 20.14 -3.09 6.17
CA GLU A 231 19.41 -2.72 7.41
C GLU A 231 20.01 -1.48 8.11
N HIS A 232 21.28 -1.19 7.83
CA HIS A 232 21.91 0.13 7.93
C HIS A 232 22.80 0.28 6.69
N PHE A 233 22.81 1.47 6.07
CA PHE A 233 23.46 1.86 4.81
C PHE A 233 24.95 1.48 4.66
N ILE A 234 25.29 0.20 4.67
CA ILE A 234 26.60 -0.31 4.28
C ILE A 234 26.48 -0.73 2.83
N THR A 235 27.26 -0.10 1.96
CA THR A 235 27.34 -0.43 0.54
C THR A 235 27.88 -1.84 0.36
N TYR A 236 27.10 -2.72 -0.27
CA TYR A 236 27.66 -3.91 -0.91
C TYR A 236 27.51 -3.78 -2.43
N PRO A 237 28.54 -4.14 -3.21
CA PRO A 237 28.50 -4.07 -4.66
C PRO A 237 27.44 -5.04 -5.19
N ALA A 238 26.60 -4.57 -6.11
CA ALA A 238 25.50 -5.30 -6.70
C ALA A 238 25.92 -6.67 -7.28
N GLY A 239 25.15 -7.73 -6.98
CA GLY A 239 25.29 -9.06 -7.55
C GLY A 239 24.25 -10.05 -6.98
N GLU A 240 23.74 -10.97 -7.80
CA GLU A 240 22.69 -11.95 -7.44
C GLU A 240 23.08 -12.87 -6.28
N GLU A 241 24.37 -13.18 -6.12
CA GLU A 241 24.87 -14.12 -5.11
C GLU A 241 24.77 -13.57 -3.68
N GLN A 242 24.73 -12.24 -3.49
CA GLN A 242 24.73 -11.63 -2.16
C GLN A 242 23.34 -11.60 -1.49
N TYR A 243 22.28 -11.90 -2.23
CA TYR A 243 20.90 -11.90 -1.74
C TYR A 243 20.34 -13.32 -1.53
N GLN A 244 21.14 -14.36 -1.78
CA GLN A 244 20.75 -15.74 -1.48
C GLN A 244 20.70 -15.95 0.04
N GLY A 245 19.50 -16.18 0.59
CA GLY A 245 19.29 -16.53 2.00
C GLY A 245 18.63 -15.46 2.89
N LYS A 246 18.37 -14.24 2.40
CA LYS A 246 17.66 -13.18 3.17
C LYS A 246 16.26 -12.90 2.62
N GLY A 247 15.32 -13.82 2.82
CA GLY A 247 13.90 -13.65 2.48
C GLY A 247 13.60 -13.35 1.00
N ASP A 248 12.32 -13.19 0.66
CA ASP A 248 11.85 -12.88 -0.69
C ASP A 248 12.11 -11.39 -1.01
N TRP A 249 13.39 -11.02 -1.20
CA TRP A 249 13.81 -9.64 -1.51
C TRP A 249 13.24 -9.12 -2.82
N LYS A 250 12.93 -10.05 -3.73
CA LYS A 250 12.34 -9.82 -5.04
C LYS A 250 10.86 -9.44 -4.89
N PRO A 251 10.45 -8.22 -5.30
CA PRO A 251 9.08 -7.77 -5.11
C PRO A 251 8.11 -8.59 -5.97
N LYS A 252 6.94 -8.92 -5.40
CA LYS A 252 6.00 -9.87 -6.02
C LYS A 252 4.58 -9.33 -6.08
N ILE A 253 3.95 -9.45 -7.25
CA ILE A 253 2.56 -9.07 -7.47
C ILE A 253 1.79 -10.32 -7.91
N THR A 254 0.76 -10.70 -7.16
CA THR A 254 -0.06 -11.88 -7.43
C THR A 254 -1.52 -11.47 -7.58
N PHE A 255 -2.12 -11.86 -8.70
CA PHE A 255 -3.55 -11.76 -8.94
C PHE A 255 -4.12 -13.16 -9.12
N GLU A 256 -5.03 -13.57 -8.25
CA GLU A 256 -5.54 -14.94 -8.24
C GLU A 256 -7.06 -14.96 -8.26
N SER A 257 -7.67 -15.62 -9.24
CA SER A 257 -9.12 -15.84 -9.24
C SER A 257 -9.53 -16.83 -8.16
N PHE A 258 -10.77 -16.77 -7.68
CA PHE A 258 -11.27 -17.82 -6.80
C PHE A 258 -11.48 -19.14 -7.55
N ARG A 259 -11.14 -20.25 -6.90
CA ARG A 259 -11.52 -21.61 -7.34
C ARG A 259 -13.04 -21.77 -7.37
N GLY A 260 -13.63 -22.55 -8.28
CA GLY A 260 -15.07 -22.89 -8.19
C GLY A 260 -16.07 -21.73 -8.33
N LEU A 261 -15.66 -20.61 -8.93
CA LEU A 261 -16.57 -19.57 -9.40
C LEU A 261 -17.51 -20.12 -10.48
N LYS A 262 -18.69 -19.52 -10.65
CA LYS A 262 -19.46 -19.73 -11.88
C LYS A 262 -18.67 -19.22 -13.08
N LYS A 263 -18.93 -19.83 -14.24
CA LYS A 263 -18.23 -19.53 -15.49
C LYS A 263 -18.18 -18.05 -15.85
N SER A 264 -19.26 -17.32 -15.62
CA SER A 264 -19.37 -15.87 -15.86
C SER A 264 -18.38 -15.02 -15.05
N TYR A 265 -17.87 -15.52 -13.93
CA TYR A 265 -16.97 -14.78 -13.02
C TYR A 265 -15.57 -15.37 -12.97
N SER A 266 -15.35 -16.53 -13.59
CA SER A 266 -14.14 -17.33 -13.43
C SER A 266 -12.93 -16.80 -14.21
N THR A 267 -13.16 -16.06 -15.29
CA THR A 267 -12.10 -15.52 -16.14
C THR A 267 -11.26 -14.51 -15.37
N ASN A 268 -9.94 -14.66 -15.41
CA ASN A 268 -9.02 -13.66 -14.89
C ASN A 268 -8.57 -12.74 -16.02
N GLU A 269 -9.27 -11.61 -16.22
CA GLU A 269 -8.95 -10.71 -17.33
C GLU A 269 -7.61 -9.99 -17.17
N LEU A 270 -7.01 -10.02 -15.97
CA LEU A 270 -5.63 -9.57 -15.78
C LEU A 270 -4.61 -10.48 -16.47
N LEU A 271 -4.97 -11.68 -16.95
CA LEU A 271 -4.08 -12.45 -17.82
C LEU A 271 -3.67 -11.65 -19.07
N ARG A 272 -4.45 -10.63 -19.46
CA ARG A 272 -4.15 -9.72 -20.56
C ARG A 272 -3.12 -8.62 -20.20
N LEU A 273 -2.65 -8.56 -18.95
CA LEU A 273 -1.86 -7.44 -18.44
C LEU A 273 -0.60 -7.16 -19.28
N ARG A 274 0.03 -8.18 -19.87
CA ARG A 274 1.23 -8.04 -20.74
C ARG A 274 0.99 -8.24 -22.24
N TYR A 275 -0.26 -8.40 -22.66
CA TYR A 275 -0.62 -8.59 -24.07
C TYR A 275 -1.20 -7.31 -24.66
N LYS A 276 -1.16 -7.18 -26.00
CA LYS A 276 -1.70 -5.99 -26.67
C LYS A 276 -3.19 -5.89 -26.36
N LEU A 277 -3.57 -4.74 -25.83
CA LEU A 277 -4.96 -4.46 -25.50
C LEU A 277 -5.60 -3.77 -26.71
N SER A 278 -6.23 -4.55 -27.58
CA SER A 278 -7.13 -3.99 -28.59
C SER A 278 -8.54 -3.96 -28.05
N VAL A 279 -9.27 -2.88 -28.32
CA VAL A 279 -10.72 -2.78 -28.07
C VAL A 279 -11.48 -3.85 -28.88
N TYR A 280 -10.86 -4.40 -29.94
CA TYR A 280 -11.48 -5.27 -30.92
C TYR A 280 -10.75 -6.60 -31.18
N SER A 281 -9.56 -6.85 -30.63
CA SER A 281 -8.87 -8.13 -30.86
C SER A 281 -9.28 -9.17 -29.82
N ALA A 282 -9.89 -10.25 -30.31
CA ALA A 282 -10.10 -11.48 -29.55
C ALA A 282 -8.80 -12.28 -29.41
N ASP A 283 -7.74 -11.91 -30.14
CA ASP A 283 -6.46 -12.60 -30.13
C ASP A 283 -5.56 -12.05 -29.03
N TRP A 284 -5.37 -12.88 -28.00
CA TRP A 284 -4.59 -12.61 -26.78
C TRP A 284 -3.16 -13.18 -26.86
N THR A 285 -2.63 -13.29 -28.08
CA THR A 285 -1.36 -13.98 -28.36
C THR A 285 -0.21 -13.02 -28.60
N GLU A 286 -0.48 -11.75 -28.90
CA GLU A 286 0.55 -10.76 -29.20
C GLU A 286 0.99 -10.03 -27.93
N PHE A 287 2.27 -10.15 -27.59
CA PHE A 287 2.87 -9.42 -26.47
C PHE A 287 2.85 -7.92 -26.73
N ASP A 288 2.56 -7.15 -25.67
CA ASP A 288 2.63 -5.71 -25.70
C ASP A 288 4.08 -5.27 -25.45
N GLU A 289 4.89 -5.19 -26.51
CA GLU A 289 6.26 -4.69 -26.41
C GLU A 289 6.30 -3.27 -25.81
N ASN A 290 5.29 -2.44 -26.11
CA ASN A 290 5.16 -1.11 -25.53
C ASN A 290 4.92 -1.16 -24.02
N TYR A 291 4.31 -2.22 -23.48
CA TYR A 291 4.13 -2.37 -22.04
C TYR A 291 5.49 -2.47 -21.32
N ILE A 292 6.42 -3.26 -21.85
CA ILE A 292 7.78 -3.36 -21.30
C ILE A 292 8.51 -2.03 -21.48
N GLU A 293 8.36 -1.38 -22.63
CA GLU A 293 8.98 -0.07 -22.85
C GLU A 293 8.40 1.04 -21.94
N GLN A 294 7.12 1.01 -21.61
CA GLN A 294 6.50 2.07 -20.82
C GLN A 294 6.55 1.79 -19.31
N TYR A 295 6.62 0.53 -18.90
CA TYR A 295 6.47 0.15 -17.50
C TYR A 295 7.57 -0.78 -16.98
N GLY A 296 8.45 -1.26 -17.87
CA GLY A 296 9.66 -2.00 -17.54
C GLY A 296 10.58 -1.23 -16.61
N ASN A 297 11.32 -1.95 -15.77
CA ASN A 297 12.42 -1.38 -15.03
C ASN A 297 13.58 -0.99 -15.97
N TYR A 298 13.96 0.30 -15.94
CA TYR A 298 15.00 0.90 -16.76
C TYR A 298 16.38 1.00 -16.09
N ASP A 299 16.44 0.78 -14.78
CA ASP A 299 17.69 0.85 -14.01
C ASP A 299 17.78 -0.39 -13.11
N PRO A 300 17.99 -1.59 -13.71
CA PRO A 300 18.03 -2.85 -12.96
C PRO A 300 19.21 -2.95 -11.99
N LEU A 301 20.18 -2.02 -12.06
CA LEU A 301 21.27 -1.90 -11.08
C LEU A 301 20.82 -1.24 -9.78
N LYS A 302 19.81 -0.36 -9.83
CA LYS A 302 19.29 0.34 -8.64
C LYS A 302 17.95 -0.18 -8.15
N PHE A 303 17.21 -0.88 -8.99
CA PHE A 303 15.86 -1.35 -8.67
C PHE A 303 15.66 -2.83 -9.01
N ALA A 304 14.88 -3.51 -8.17
CA ALA A 304 14.36 -4.85 -8.40
C ALA A 304 13.03 -4.77 -9.17
N SER A 305 12.95 -5.51 -10.28
CA SER A 305 11.71 -5.66 -11.05
C SER A 305 10.67 -6.50 -10.32
N TYR A 306 9.40 -6.14 -10.51
CA TYR A 306 8.28 -6.95 -10.05
C TYR A 306 8.21 -8.28 -10.77
N ARG A 307 7.93 -9.32 -10.00
CA ARG A 307 7.53 -10.63 -10.48
C ARG A 307 6.03 -10.75 -10.41
N PHE A 308 5.40 -10.77 -11.56
CA PHE A 308 3.97 -10.99 -11.68
C PHE A 308 3.65 -12.48 -11.72
N LYS A 309 2.58 -12.85 -11.03
CA LYS A 309 1.96 -14.17 -11.12
C LYS A 309 0.45 -13.99 -11.19
N ILE A 310 -0.16 -14.37 -12.30
CA ILE A 310 -1.59 -14.25 -12.53
C ILE A 310 -2.16 -15.66 -12.68
N ILE A 311 -3.19 -15.97 -11.90
CA ILE A 311 -3.70 -17.33 -11.74
C ILE A 311 -5.19 -17.34 -12.03
N GLU A 312 -5.61 -18.23 -12.92
CA GLU A 312 -7.00 -18.52 -13.24
C GLU A 312 -7.31 -19.98 -12.90
N TYR A 313 -8.56 -20.25 -12.51
CA TYR A 313 -9.06 -21.59 -12.27
C TYR A 313 -10.23 -21.89 -13.22
N ASP A 314 -10.30 -23.13 -13.69
CA ASP A 314 -11.39 -23.59 -14.54
C ASP A 314 -12.63 -23.85 -13.66
N PRO A 315 -13.77 -23.20 -13.93
CA PRO A 315 -15.01 -23.36 -13.18
C PRO A 315 -15.63 -24.76 -13.31
N ASP A 316 -15.23 -25.53 -14.34
CA ASP A 316 -15.76 -26.86 -14.64
C ASP A 316 -14.88 -27.99 -14.05
N LYS A 317 -13.73 -27.64 -13.44
CA LYS A 317 -12.82 -28.61 -12.79
C LYS A 317 -13.09 -28.77 -11.29
N PRO A 318 -12.64 -29.88 -10.67
CA PRO A 318 -12.70 -30.07 -9.22
C PRO A 318 -12.06 -28.91 -8.45
N PHE A 319 -12.55 -28.65 -7.23
CA PHE A 319 -12.11 -27.51 -6.41
C PHE A 319 -10.60 -27.55 -6.09
N ASP A 320 -10.05 -28.75 -5.93
CA ASP A 320 -8.64 -29.03 -5.65
C ASP A 320 -7.78 -29.14 -6.90
N ALA A 321 -8.35 -28.94 -8.10
CA ALA A 321 -7.58 -28.98 -9.34
C ALA A 321 -6.48 -27.91 -9.39
N GLU A 322 -5.41 -28.20 -10.11
CA GLU A 322 -4.39 -27.21 -10.43
C GLU A 322 -5.00 -26.01 -11.20
N PRO A 323 -4.37 -24.82 -11.13
CA PRO A 323 -4.77 -23.68 -11.94
C PRO A 323 -4.94 -24.04 -13.42
N SER A 324 -5.94 -23.46 -14.07
CA SER A 324 -6.18 -23.66 -15.50
C SER A 324 -5.22 -22.86 -16.36
N LYS A 325 -4.84 -21.67 -15.90
CA LYS A 325 -3.83 -20.81 -16.51
C LYS A 325 -2.99 -20.17 -15.43
N ILE A 326 -1.70 -20.07 -15.72
CA ILE A 326 -0.73 -19.35 -14.90
C ILE A 326 0.08 -18.49 -15.86
N ASP A 327 0.06 -17.17 -15.66
CA ASP A 327 0.93 -16.25 -16.36
C ASP A 327 1.97 -15.68 -15.38
N GLU A 328 3.24 -16.03 -15.60
CA GLU A 328 4.36 -15.58 -14.79
C GLU A 328 5.34 -14.79 -15.65
N PHE A 329 5.69 -13.58 -15.19
CA PHE A 329 6.61 -12.71 -15.91
C PHE A 329 7.30 -11.70 -15.01
N VAL A 330 8.40 -11.15 -15.51
CA VAL A 330 9.16 -10.06 -14.88
C VAL A 330 9.02 -8.82 -15.75
N LEU A 331 8.77 -7.68 -15.11
CA LEU A 331 8.67 -6.40 -15.80
C LEU A 331 10.05 -5.71 -15.83
N SER A 332 10.92 -6.12 -16.75
CA SER A 332 12.26 -5.54 -16.97
C SER A 332 12.50 -5.28 -18.45
N LYS A 333 13.18 -4.16 -18.77
CA LYS A 333 13.59 -3.87 -20.16
C LYS A 333 14.77 -4.76 -20.60
N HIS A 334 15.63 -5.10 -19.66
CA HIS A 334 16.72 -6.04 -19.87
C HIS A 334 16.22 -7.41 -19.41
N SER A 335 16.12 -8.34 -20.36
CA SER A 335 15.90 -9.75 -20.08
C SER A 335 17.10 -10.28 -19.29
N ASP A 336 16.84 -10.74 -18.07
CA ASP A 336 17.74 -11.65 -17.34
C ASP A 336 17.40 -13.09 -17.74
#